data_AF-F3GKZ3-F1
#
_entry.id   AF-F3GKZ3-F1
#
_cell.length_a   1.000
_cell.length_b   1.000
_cell.length_c   1.000
_cell.angle_alpha   90.00
_cell.angle_beta   90.00
_cell.angle_gamma   90.00
#
_symmetry.space_group_name_H-M   'P 1'
#
loop_
_entity.id
_entity.type
_entity.pdbx_description
1 polymer ?
#
loop_
_entity_poly.entity_id
_entity_poly.type
_entity_poly.pdbx_seq_one_letter_code
_entity_poly.pdbx_strand_id
1 'polypeptide(L)'
;MATNALSPDALGKASLSASQFGRKPSRMTMILFFTILIAGLLFTGYSLKQDVDDMGTVVTTWTPFVLLGVALLIALGFEFVNGFHDTANAVATVIYTHSLPPGFAVVWSGFFNFL
;
A
#
# COMPACT_ATOMS: atom_id res chain seq x y z
N MET A 1 -12.34 -49.15 -32.34
CA MET A 1 -13.05 -49.24 -31.05
C MET A 1 -12.09 -48.75 -29.98
N ALA A 2 -12.19 -47.49 -29.57
CA ALA A 2 -11.40 -46.94 -28.45
C ALA A 2 -12.21 -45.84 -27.78
N THR A 3 -12.94 -46.18 -26.74
CA THR A 3 -13.48 -45.21 -25.79
C THR A 3 -12.76 -45.45 -24.48
N ASN A 4 -11.62 -44.78 -24.31
CA ASN A 4 -10.90 -44.73 -23.04
C ASN A 4 -11.80 -44.02 -22.03
N ALA A 5 -12.27 -44.78 -21.05
CA ALA A 5 -12.94 -44.27 -19.87
C ALA A 5 -11.99 -43.31 -19.14
N LEU A 6 -12.41 -42.06 -18.97
CA LEU A 6 -11.77 -41.11 -18.07
C LEU A 6 -11.85 -41.71 -16.65
N SER A 7 -10.69 -42.06 -16.09
CA SER A 7 -10.59 -42.51 -14.71
C SER A 7 -11.06 -41.40 -13.75
N PRO A 8 -11.96 -41.69 -12.79
CA PRO A 8 -12.45 -40.71 -11.82
C PRO A 8 -11.35 -40.11 -10.91
N ASP A 9 -10.14 -40.70 -10.88
CA ASP A 9 -9.01 -40.20 -10.11
C ASP A 9 -8.36 -38.94 -10.71
N ALA A 10 -8.64 -38.63 -11.98
CA ALA A 10 -8.13 -37.43 -12.64
C ALA A 10 -8.87 -36.15 -12.20
N LEU A 11 -10.08 -36.28 -11.63
CA LEU A 11 -10.89 -35.15 -11.19
C LEU A 11 -10.51 -34.63 -9.79
N GLY A 12 -9.85 -35.46 -8.98
CA GLY A 12 -9.52 -35.13 -7.58
C GLY A 12 -8.21 -34.37 -7.38
N LYS A 13 -7.25 -34.49 -8.32
CA LYS A 13 -5.92 -33.87 -8.19
C LYS A 13 -5.84 -32.43 -8.71
N ALA A 14 -6.80 -31.99 -9.53
CA ALA A 14 -6.82 -30.64 -10.09
C ALA A 14 -7.32 -29.57 -9.09
N SER A 15 -7.81 -29.96 -7.91
CA SER A 15 -8.38 -29.04 -6.91
C SER A 15 -7.43 -28.65 -5.77
N LEU A 16 -6.20 -29.19 -5.71
CA LEU A 16 -5.34 -29.09 -4.51
C LEU A 16 -4.21 -28.06 -4.60
N SER A 17 -4.30 -27.05 -5.48
CA SER A 17 -3.34 -25.95 -5.54
C SER A 17 -4.02 -24.58 -5.55
N ALA A 18 -4.96 -24.39 -4.63
CA ALA A 18 -5.53 -23.08 -4.34
C ALA A 18 -4.84 -22.48 -3.10
N SER A 19 -4.09 -21.41 -3.34
CA SER A 19 -3.65 -20.36 -2.40
C SER A 19 -2.82 -20.77 -1.16
N GLN A 20 -1.49 -20.77 -1.30
CA GLN A 20 -0.55 -20.68 -0.16
C GLN A 20 -0.03 -19.25 0.09
N PHE A 21 -0.72 -18.20 -0.38
CA PHE A 21 -0.38 -16.79 -0.12
C PHE A 21 -1.11 -16.27 1.12
N GLY A 22 -0.74 -16.77 2.30
CA GLY A 22 -1.41 -16.43 3.56
C GLY A 22 -0.50 -16.36 4.78
N ARG A 23 0.80 -16.07 4.61
CA ARG A 23 1.67 -15.85 5.77
C ARG A 23 1.37 -14.48 6.36
N LYS A 24 0.73 -14.47 7.53
CA LYS A 24 0.54 -13.26 8.34
C LYS A 24 1.92 -12.65 8.62
N PRO A 25 2.11 -11.33 8.48
CA PRO A 25 3.38 -10.70 8.81
C PRO A 25 3.75 -11.03 10.26
N SER A 26 5.02 -11.41 10.47
CA SER A 26 5.51 -11.74 11.82
C SER A 26 5.33 -10.53 12.73
N ARG A 27 4.88 -10.76 13.97
CA ARG A 27 4.75 -9.71 14.98
C ARG A 27 6.07 -8.93 15.13
N MET A 28 7.20 -9.59 14.95
CA MET A 28 8.53 -8.98 14.96
C MET A 28 8.72 -7.98 13.81
N THR A 29 8.27 -8.32 12.60
CA THR A 29 8.33 -7.43 11.43
C THR A 29 7.45 -6.19 11.65
N MET A 30 6.26 -6.36 12.22
CA MET A 30 5.39 -5.23 12.57
C MET A 30 6.04 -4.32 13.61
N ILE A 31 6.60 -4.87 14.70
CA ILE A 31 7.29 -4.09 15.74
C ILE A 31 8.46 -3.31 15.13
N LEU A 32 9.31 -3.97 14.34
CA LEU A 32 10.44 -3.32 13.67
C LEU A 32 9.99 -2.18 12.76
N PHE A 33 8.96 -2.42 11.93
CA PHE A 33 8.43 -1.43 11.00
C PHE A 33 7.95 -0.17 11.72
N PHE A 34 7.08 -0.31 12.73
CA PHE A 34 6.58 0.85 13.48
C PHE A 34 7.68 1.55 14.29
N THR A 35 8.66 0.81 14.81
CA THR A 35 9.78 1.41 15.54
C THR A 35 10.63 2.28 14.62
N ILE A 36 10.98 1.79 13.42
CA ILE A 36 11.73 2.56 12.43
C ILE A 36 10.92 3.78 11.97
N LEU A 37 9.62 3.60 11.72
CA LEU A 37 8.73 4.68 11.29
C LEU A 37 8.65 5.80 12.32
N ILE A 38 8.42 5.46 13.60
CA ILE A 38 8.36 6.44 14.69
C ILE A 38 9.72 7.13 14.88
N ALA A 39 10.81 6.37 14.85
CA ALA A 39 12.16 6.93 14.96
C ALA A 39 12.46 7.92 13.82
N GLY A 40 12.09 7.58 12.58
CA GLY A 40 12.21 8.48 11.43
C GLY A 40 11.37 9.75 11.59
N LEU A 41 10.11 9.62 12.02
CA LEU A 41 9.22 10.76 12.24
C LEU A 41 9.75 11.72 13.31
N LEU A 42 10.26 11.17 14.42
CA LEU A 42 10.88 11.94 15.50
C LEU A 42 12.17 12.62 15.04
N PHE A 43 13.00 11.92 14.27
CA PHE A 43 14.22 12.47 13.69
C PHE A 43 13.92 13.64 12.75
N THR A 44 12.97 13.48 11.82
CA THR A 44 12.52 14.57 10.94
C THR A 44 12.03 15.76 11.75
N GLY A 45 11.22 15.53 12.79
CA GLY A 45 10.74 16.61 13.67
C GLY A 45 11.88 17.33 14.42
N TYR A 46 12.90 16.60 14.87
CA TYR A 46 14.07 17.17 15.53
C TYR A 46 14.93 17.99 14.56
N SER A 47 15.26 17.43 13.39
CA SER A 47 16.00 18.14 12.34
C SER A 47 15.29 19.42 11.93
N LEU A 48 13.97 19.38 11.76
CA LEU A 48 13.19 20.54 11.35
C LEU A 48 13.19 21.66 12.41
N LYS A 49 13.23 21.32 13.70
CA LYS A 49 13.42 22.33 14.76
C LYS A 49 14.83 22.91 14.75
N GLN A 50 15.84 22.05 14.63
CA GLN A 50 17.23 22.48 14.59
C GLN A 50 17.50 23.39 13.39
N ASP A 51 17.00 23.05 12.21
CA ASP A 51 17.10 23.87 11.00
C ASP A 51 16.37 25.22 11.17
N VAL A 52 15.21 25.24 11.82
CA VAL A 52 14.47 26.49 12.10
C VAL A 52 15.22 27.41 13.06
N ASP A 53 15.85 26.84 14.09
CA ASP A 53 16.65 27.59 15.06
C ASP A 53 17.96 28.12 14.43
N ASP A 54 18.56 27.35 13.52
CA ASP A 54 19.78 27.70 12.79
C ASP A 54 19.55 28.78 11.70
N MET A 55 18.31 28.98 11.25
CA MET A 55 17.95 30.01 10.26
C MET A 55 17.89 31.44 10.83
N GLY A 56 18.17 31.64 12.13
CA GLY A 56 18.24 32.97 12.75
C GLY A 56 16.90 33.72 12.82
N THR A 57 15.81 33.07 12.42
CA THR A 57 14.45 33.59 12.54
C THR A 57 13.88 33.19 13.89
N VAL A 58 13.49 34.17 14.71
CA VAL A 58 12.83 33.91 16.00
C VAL A 58 11.40 33.43 15.72
N VAL A 59 11.24 32.14 15.43
CA VAL A 59 9.94 31.50 15.21
C VAL A 59 9.29 31.23 16.57
N THR A 60 8.79 32.29 17.21
CA THR A 60 8.06 32.20 18.50
C THR A 60 6.63 31.67 18.36
N THR A 61 6.18 31.41 17.12
CA THR A 61 4.80 31.01 16.85
C THR A 61 4.74 29.59 16.31
N TRP A 62 3.72 28.83 16.72
CA TRP A 62 3.52 27.42 16.34
C TRP A 62 2.96 27.28 14.91
N THR A 63 2.67 28.40 14.25
CA THR A 63 2.07 28.50 12.91
C THR A 63 2.74 27.64 11.84
N PRO A 64 4.08 27.64 11.65
CA PRO A 64 4.69 26.86 10.59
C PRO A 64 4.55 25.35 10.80
N PHE A 65 4.58 24.86 12.04
CA PHE A 65 4.35 23.45 12.34
C PHE A 65 2.89 23.05 12.11
N VAL A 66 1.94 23.93 12.43
CA VAL A 66 0.51 23.72 12.15
C VAL A 66 0.25 23.72 10.64
N LEU A 67 0.81 24.69 9.90
CA LEU A 67 0.70 24.76 8.45
C LEU A 67 1.35 23.54 7.78
N LEU A 68 2.50 23.07 8.27
CA LEU A 68 3.14 21.84 7.82
C LEU A 68 2.23 20.63 8.04
N GLY A 69 1.64 20.49 9.23
CA GLY A 69 0.71 19.40 9.53
C GLY A 69 -0.54 19.43 8.64
N VAL A 70 -1.12 20.61 8.42
CA VAL A 70 -2.26 20.81 7.52
C VAL A 70 -1.88 20.48 6.06
N ALA A 71 -0.71 20.94 5.61
CA ALA A 71 -0.21 20.66 4.27
C ALA A 71 0.01 19.15 4.05
N LEU A 72 0.62 18.46 5.01
CA LEU A 72 0.79 17.00 4.97
C LEU A 72 -0.55 16.26 4.96
N LEU A 73 -1.53 16.71 5.74
CA LEU A 73 -2.87 16.11 5.75
C LEU A 73 -3.57 16.27 4.40
N ILE A 74 -3.53 17.47 3.81
CA ILE A 74 -4.10 17.74 2.50
C ILE A 74 -3.35 16.95 1.41
N ALA A 75 -2.02 16.90 1.46
CA ALA A 75 -1.22 16.13 0.52
C ALA A 75 -1.54 14.63 0.59
N LEU A 76 -1.61 14.04 1.79
CA LEU A 76 -2.01 12.64 1.99
C LEU A 76 -3.44 12.39 1.53
N GLY A 77 -4.37 13.30 1.82
CA GLY A 77 -5.76 13.20 1.38
C GLY A 77 -5.89 13.27 -0.14
N PHE A 78 -5.14 14.15 -0.79
CA PHE A 78 -5.09 14.26 -2.24
C PHE A 78 -4.47 13.00 -2.85
N GLU A 79 -3.30 12.57 -2.38
CA GLU A 79 -2.62 11.35 -2.84
C GLU A 79 -3.54 10.13 -2.76
N PHE A 80 -4.29 10.00 -1.65
CA PHE A 80 -5.29 8.96 -1.49
C PHE A 80 -6.36 9.04 -2.59
N VAL A 81 -7.02 10.19 -2.77
CA VAL A 81 -8.08 10.36 -3.77
C VAL A 81 -7.59 10.09 -5.19
N ASN A 82 -6.40 10.57 -5.54
CA ASN A 82 -5.78 10.28 -6.85
C ASN A 82 -5.53 8.78 -7.02
N GLY A 83 -5.00 8.10 -6.01
CA GLY A 83 -4.78 6.65 -6.08
C GLY A 83 -6.05 5.81 -6.19
N PHE A 84 -7.19 6.25 -5.60
CA PHE A 84 -8.49 5.62 -5.83
C PHE A 84 -8.98 5.81 -7.27
N HIS A 85 -8.75 6.98 -7.85
CA HIS A 85 -9.14 7.27 -9.24
C HIS A 85 -8.31 6.44 -10.23
N ASP A 86 -7.00 6.40 -10.04
CA ASP A 86 -6.08 5.65 -10.90
C ASP A 86 -6.37 4.14 -10.81
N THR A 87 -6.66 3.67 -9.59
CA THR A 87 -7.07 2.28 -9.37
C THR A 87 -8.44 1.96 -9.95
N ALA A 88 -9.43 2.84 -9.84
CA ALA A 88 -10.74 2.63 -10.45
C ALA A 88 -10.65 2.54 -11.97
N ASN A 89 -9.82 3.39 -12.58
CA ASN A 89 -9.63 3.42 -14.03
C ASN A 89 -8.89 2.16 -14.53
N ALA A 90 -7.82 1.75 -13.83
CA ALA A 90 -7.09 0.53 -14.14
C ALA A 90 -7.95 -0.74 -13.93
N VAL A 91 -8.74 -0.79 -12.86
CA VAL A 91 -9.61 -1.93 -12.56
C VAL A 91 -10.77 -2.03 -13.55
N ALA A 92 -11.35 -0.91 -13.97
CA ALA A 92 -12.44 -0.90 -14.95
C ALA A 92 -12.03 -1.56 -16.28
N THR A 93 -10.84 -1.25 -16.78
CA THR A 93 -10.33 -1.84 -18.02
C THR A 93 -10.02 -3.33 -17.86
N VAL A 94 -9.34 -3.72 -16.78
CA VAL A 94 -8.94 -5.12 -16.51
C VAL A 94 -10.15 -6.04 -16.31
N ILE A 95 -11.21 -5.54 -15.65
CA ILE A 95 -12.47 -6.27 -15.50
C ILE A 95 -13.17 -6.40 -16.85
N TYR A 96 -13.25 -5.31 -17.62
CA TYR A 96 -13.93 -5.30 -18.92
C TYR A 96 -13.29 -6.28 -19.91
N THR A 97 -11.96 -6.33 -19.95
CA THR A 97 -11.20 -7.25 -20.82
C THR A 97 -11.08 -8.67 -20.25
N HIS A 98 -11.66 -8.94 -19.07
CA HIS A 98 -11.59 -10.23 -18.38
C HIS A 98 -10.16 -10.77 -18.23
N SER A 99 -9.18 -9.87 -18.16
CA SER A 99 -7.76 -10.25 -18.18
C SER A 99 -7.29 -10.74 -16.81
N LEU A 100 -7.85 -10.21 -15.72
CA LEU A 100 -7.57 -10.61 -14.33
C LEU A 100 -8.82 -10.50 -13.43
N PRO A 101 -8.94 -11.33 -12.37
CA PRO A 101 -10.00 -11.22 -11.39
C PRO A 101 -9.98 -9.86 -10.66
N PRO A 102 -11.15 -9.25 -10.36
CA PRO A 102 -11.27 -7.91 -9.77
C PRO A 102 -10.42 -7.67 -8.52
N GLY A 103 -10.37 -8.67 -7.63
CA GLY A 103 -9.60 -8.56 -6.39
C GLY A 103 -8.09 -8.48 -6.60
N PHE A 104 -7.55 -9.17 -7.62
CA PHE A 104 -6.13 -9.06 -7.96
C PHE A 104 -5.81 -7.73 -8.65
N ALA A 105 -6.71 -7.23 -9.49
CA ALA A 105 -6.53 -5.95 -10.18
C ALA A 105 -6.42 -4.78 -9.19
N VAL A 106 -7.24 -4.75 -8.14
CA VAL A 106 -7.20 -3.69 -7.11
C VAL A 106 -5.90 -3.74 -6.30
N VAL A 107 -5.47 -4.94 -5.87
CA VAL A 107 -4.23 -5.10 -5.10
C VAL A 107 -3.00 -4.74 -5.94
N TRP A 108 -3.00 -5.12 -7.21
CA TRP A 108 -1.92 -4.82 -8.14
C TRP A 108 -1.83 -3.32 -8.44
N SER A 109 -2.97 -2.68 -8.71
CA SER A 109 -3.03 -1.23 -8.90
C SER A 109 -2.61 -0.46 -7.66
N GLY A 110 -3.07 -0.88 -6.47
CA GLY A 110 -2.65 -0.28 -5.21
C GLY A 110 -1.14 -0.40 -4.98
N PHE A 111 -0.50 -1.48 -5.43
CA PHE A 111 0.96 -1.64 -5.35
C PHE A 111 1.71 -0.63 -6.23
N PHE A 112 1.26 -0.42 -7.46
CA PHE A 112 1.86 0.59 -8.36
C PHE A 112 1.60 2.02 -7.89
N ASN A 113 0.51 2.27 -7.16
CA ASN A 113 0.23 3.58 -6.60
C ASN A 113 1.24 4.03 -5.53
N PHE A 114 2.06 3.13 -5.00
CA PHE A 114 3.11 3.45 -4.02
C PHE A 114 4.52 3.50 -4.61
N LEU A 115 4.67 3.29 -5.93
CA LEU A 115 5.94 3.18 -6.66
C LEU A 115 6.24 4.48 -7.42
#